data_AF-A0A396JMQ8-F1
#
_entry.id   AF-A0A396JMQ8-F1
#
_cell.length_a   1.000
_cell.length_b   1.000
_cell.length_c   1.000
_cell.angle_alpha   90.00
_cell.angle_beta   90.00
_cell.angle_gamma   90.00
#
_symmetry.space_group_name_H-M   'P 1'
#
loop_
_entity.id
_entity.type
_entity.pdbx_description
1 polymer ?
#
loop_
_entity_poly.entity_id
_entity_poly.type
_entity_poly.pdbx_seq_one_letter_code
_entity_poly.pdbx_strand_id
1 'polypeptide(L)'
;MDFFKCVKLFIIMFISFLSATPIFSDSSSSSNAIPNFLELAKEPQVFDWMVDIRRKIHENPELGYEEFETSKLIRTELDELGVQYKHPVAVTGVIGYIGTGLPPFVALRADMDALLMQELVEWEHKSKVPGKMHACGHDAHVAMLLGAAKILKEHEKQLYGF
;
A
#
# COMPACT_ATOMS: atom_id res chain seq x y z
N MET A 1 53.12 29.99 -35.19
CA MET A 1 51.88 30.65 -34.72
C MET A 1 51.33 29.82 -33.57
N ASP A 2 52.11 29.72 -32.49
CA ASP A 2 51.99 28.63 -31.50
C ASP A 2 51.92 29.10 -30.04
N PHE A 3 51.69 30.40 -29.83
CA PHE A 3 51.50 30.95 -28.49
C PHE A 3 50.01 31.05 -28.11
N PHE A 4 49.12 31.31 -29.09
CA PHE A 4 47.69 31.50 -28.85
C PHE A 4 46.85 30.22 -28.79
N LYS A 5 47.41 29.06 -29.18
CA LYS A 5 46.72 27.75 -29.07
C LYS A 5 46.87 27.11 -27.70
N CYS A 6 47.96 27.39 -26.96
CA CYS A 6 48.20 26.81 -25.64
C CYS A 6 47.36 27.50 -24.54
N VAL A 7 47.09 28.81 -24.68
CA VAL A 7 46.24 29.56 -23.72
C VAL A 7 44.76 29.16 -23.82
N LYS A 8 44.26 28.83 -25.02
CA LYS A 8 42.87 28.40 -25.22
C LYS A 8 42.58 27.00 -24.66
N LEU A 9 43.60 26.13 -24.54
CA LEU A 9 43.41 24.78 -24.01
C LEU A 9 43.42 24.76 -22.47
N PHE A 10 44.10 25.70 -21.81
CA PHE A 10 44.12 25.81 -20.35
C PHE A 10 42.87 26.48 -19.76
N ILE A 11 42.21 27.39 -20.49
CA ILE A 11 40.99 28.06 -20.01
C ILE A 11 39.77 27.11 -20.06
N ILE A 12 39.74 26.16 -21.00
CA ILE A 12 38.62 25.20 -21.13
C ILE A 12 38.68 24.10 -20.05
N MET A 13 39.84 23.84 -19.44
CA MET A 13 39.99 22.82 -18.40
C MET A 13 39.86 23.37 -16.95
N PHE A 14 39.66 24.68 -16.78
CA PHE A 14 39.45 25.30 -15.46
C PHE A 14 37.99 25.70 -15.20
N ILE A 15 37.17 25.83 -16.26
CA ILE A 15 35.74 26.16 -16.16
C ILE A 15 34.89 24.91 -15.85
N SER A 16 35.43 23.72 -16.06
CA SER A 16 34.77 22.43 -15.80
C SER A 16 34.98 21.88 -14.38
N PHE A 17 35.60 22.65 -13.47
CA PHE A 17 35.81 22.22 -12.08
C PHE A 17 35.11 23.09 -11.02
N LEU A 18 34.37 24.14 -11.42
CA LEU A 18 33.78 25.12 -10.49
C LEU A 18 32.27 25.36 -10.71
N SER A 19 31.51 24.33 -11.06
CA SER A 19 30.04 24.36 -11.01
C SER A 19 29.44 23.10 -10.37
N ALA A 20 30.16 22.48 -9.44
CA ALA A 20 29.51 21.69 -8.40
C ALA A 20 28.86 22.65 -7.41
N THR A 21 27.77 23.31 -7.82
CA THR A 21 26.82 23.83 -6.84
C THR A 21 26.33 22.61 -6.07
N PRO A 22 26.40 22.57 -4.73
CA PRO A 22 25.63 21.58 -4.03
C PRO A 22 24.19 21.83 -4.47
N ILE A 23 23.54 20.82 -5.05
CA ILE A 23 22.09 20.80 -5.07
C ILE A 23 21.70 20.67 -3.61
N PHE A 24 21.72 21.80 -2.91
CA PHE A 24 20.95 21.97 -1.70
C PHE A 24 19.52 21.77 -2.19
N SER A 25 18.95 20.62 -1.84
CA SER A 25 17.53 20.40 -1.95
C SER A 25 16.88 21.48 -1.10
N ASP A 26 16.50 22.57 -1.75
CA ASP A 26 15.79 23.65 -1.12
C ASP A 26 14.41 23.07 -0.76
N SER A 27 14.27 22.61 0.47
CA SER A 27 13.05 22.02 1.05
C SER A 27 11.92 23.04 1.21
N SER A 28 12.05 24.18 0.56
CA SER A 28 11.19 25.36 0.68
C SER A 28 10.38 25.64 -0.60
N SER A 29 10.27 24.67 -1.52
CA SER A 29 9.32 24.75 -2.64
C SER A 29 8.04 23.98 -2.32
N SER A 30 7.04 24.72 -1.82
CA SER A 30 5.61 24.39 -1.80
C SER A 30 5.26 22.90 -1.92
N SER A 31 5.56 22.11 -0.89
CA SER A 31 4.96 20.79 -0.80
C SER A 31 3.46 21.00 -0.58
N ASN A 32 2.65 20.59 -1.55
CA ASN A 32 1.30 20.13 -1.21
C ASN A 32 1.53 19.12 -0.09
N ALA A 33 1.18 19.48 1.15
CA ALA A 33 1.59 18.74 2.33
C ALA A 33 1.16 17.28 2.15
N ILE A 34 2.15 16.37 2.09
CA ILE A 34 1.84 14.94 2.04
C ILE A 34 0.99 14.66 3.28
N PRO A 35 -0.24 14.15 3.12
CA PRO A 35 -1.10 13.91 4.25
C PRO A 35 -0.40 12.95 5.21
N ASN A 36 -0.56 13.19 6.50
CA ASN A 36 -0.09 12.24 7.49
C ASN A 36 -1.00 11.00 7.43
N PHE A 37 -0.61 10.03 6.61
CA PHE A 37 -1.37 8.79 6.38
C PHE A 37 -1.68 8.04 7.68
N LEU A 38 -0.82 8.14 8.69
CA LEU A 38 -1.07 7.53 9.99
C LEU A 38 -2.22 8.22 10.73
N GLU A 39 -2.35 9.54 10.63
CA GLU A 39 -3.47 10.26 11.23
C GLU A 39 -4.78 9.98 10.49
N LEU A 40 -4.75 9.93 9.15
CA LEU A 40 -5.91 9.50 8.35
C LEU A 40 -6.39 8.09 8.73
N ALA A 41 -5.46 7.16 8.93
CA ALA A 41 -5.79 5.80 9.34
C ALA A 41 -6.39 5.70 10.77
N LYS A 42 -6.13 6.70 11.62
CA LYS A 42 -6.68 6.79 12.98
C LYS A 42 -8.02 7.52 13.03
N GLU A 43 -8.45 8.16 11.95
CA GLU A 43 -9.76 8.81 11.92
C GLU A 43 -10.84 7.77 12.21
N PRO A 44 -11.81 8.05 13.11
CA PRO A 44 -12.77 7.04 13.56
C PRO A 44 -13.49 6.33 12.41
N GLN A 45 -13.85 7.04 11.35
CA GLN A 45 -14.51 6.45 10.20
C GLN A 45 -13.66 5.39 9.48
N VAL A 46 -12.34 5.57 9.40
CA VAL A 46 -11.43 4.62 8.76
C VAL A 46 -11.08 3.51 9.75
N PHE A 47 -10.76 3.89 10.99
CA PHE A 47 -10.36 2.95 12.04
C PHE A 47 -11.48 1.98 12.38
N ASP A 48 -12.69 2.46 12.66
CA ASP A 48 -13.83 1.61 13.05
C ASP A 48 -14.22 0.67 11.89
N TRP A 49 -14.19 1.16 10.64
CA TRP A 49 -14.41 0.34 9.46
C TRP A 49 -13.36 -0.77 9.29
N MET A 50 -12.07 -0.47 9.50
CA MET A 50 -11.01 -1.49 9.50
C MET A 50 -11.21 -2.52 10.62
N VAL A 51 -11.62 -2.07 11.81
CA VAL A 51 -11.92 -2.96 12.94
C VAL A 51 -13.08 -3.90 12.59
N ASP A 52 -14.12 -3.40 11.95
CA ASP A 52 -15.28 -4.19 11.52
C ASP A 52 -14.90 -5.22 10.45
N ILE A 53 -14.10 -4.84 9.45
CA ILE A 53 -13.57 -5.79 8.45
C ILE A 53 -12.76 -6.88 9.15
N ARG A 54 -11.81 -6.48 10.00
CA ARG A 54 -10.95 -7.43 10.72
C ARG A 54 -11.79 -8.42 11.52
N ARG A 55 -12.81 -7.95 12.23
CA ARG A 55 -13.72 -8.79 13.03
C ARG A 55 -14.54 -9.74 12.15
N LYS A 56 -15.10 -9.25 11.03
CA LYS A 56 -15.84 -10.10 10.06
C LYS A 56 -14.99 -11.26 9.55
N ILE A 57 -13.73 -11.00 9.22
CA ILE A 57 -12.79 -12.01 8.74
C ILE A 57 -12.38 -12.95 9.90
N HIS A 58 -12.07 -12.40 11.08
CA HIS A 58 -11.70 -13.20 12.25
C HIS A 58 -12.76 -14.20 12.68
N GLU A 59 -14.04 -13.80 12.62
CA GLU A 59 -15.18 -14.65 12.97
C GLU A 59 -15.41 -15.78 11.96
N ASN A 60 -14.94 -15.64 10.71
CA ASN A 60 -15.17 -16.60 9.61
C ASN A 60 -13.85 -17.02 8.93
N PRO A 61 -12.91 -17.64 9.66
CA PRO A 61 -11.60 -17.99 9.12
C PRO A 61 -11.70 -19.10 8.07
N GLU A 62 -11.00 -18.91 6.95
CA GLU A 62 -10.92 -19.85 5.83
C GLU A 62 -9.48 -20.32 5.61
N LEU A 63 -9.27 -21.54 5.13
CA LEU A 63 -7.92 -22.08 4.92
C LEU A 63 -7.35 -21.65 3.56
N GLY A 64 -6.05 -21.89 3.38
CA GLY A 64 -5.36 -21.68 2.11
C GLY A 64 -6.12 -22.26 0.91
N TYR A 65 -6.40 -21.42 -0.09
CA TYR A 65 -7.18 -21.71 -1.30
C TYR A 65 -8.68 -21.97 -1.09
N GLU A 66 -9.20 -21.81 0.13
CA GLU A 66 -10.61 -21.94 0.48
C GLU A 66 -11.23 -20.59 0.89
N GLU A 67 -10.52 -19.47 0.73
CA GLU A 67 -10.87 -18.12 1.23
C GLU A 67 -11.94 -17.43 0.36
N PHE A 68 -13.02 -18.12 0.05
CA PHE A 68 -14.04 -17.64 -0.88
C PHE A 68 -14.83 -16.46 -0.32
N GLU A 69 -15.25 -16.52 0.96
CA GLU A 69 -15.99 -15.44 1.59
C GLU A 69 -15.08 -14.25 1.92
N THR A 70 -13.84 -14.50 2.33
CA THR A 70 -12.83 -13.46 2.56
C THR A 70 -12.48 -12.74 1.25
N SER A 71 -12.25 -13.48 0.17
CA SER A 71 -12.02 -12.93 -1.18
C SER A 71 -13.22 -12.14 -1.70
N LYS A 72 -14.44 -12.60 -1.43
CA LYS A 72 -15.67 -11.88 -1.78
C LYS A 72 -15.81 -10.59 -0.99
N LEU A 73 -15.54 -10.61 0.32
CA LEU A 73 -15.55 -9.40 1.16
C LEU A 73 -14.55 -8.37 0.61
N ILE A 74 -13.30 -8.76 0.37
CA ILE A 74 -12.27 -7.86 -0.18
C ILE A 74 -12.76 -7.21 -1.48
N ARG A 75 -13.33 -7.99 -2.40
CA ARG A 75 -13.85 -7.47 -3.68
C ARG A 75 -15.00 -6.49 -3.50
N THR A 76 -15.96 -6.80 -2.61
CA THR A 76 -17.05 -5.88 -2.28
C THR A 76 -16.52 -4.54 -1.78
N GLU A 77 -15.58 -4.57 -0.84
CA GLU A 77 -14.99 -3.33 -0.31
C GLU A 77 -14.21 -2.56 -1.40
N LEU A 78 -13.48 -3.25 -2.29
CA LEU A 78 -12.81 -2.59 -3.43
C LEU A 78 -13.82 -1.99 -4.43
N ASP A 79 -14.94 -2.67 -4.70
CA ASP A 79 -16.03 -2.15 -5.54
C ASP A 79 -16.63 -0.87 -4.93
N GLU A 80 -16.88 -0.87 -3.61
CA GLU A 80 -17.39 0.30 -2.87
C GLU A 80 -16.40 1.48 -2.88
N LEU A 81 -15.10 1.19 -2.82
CA LEU A 81 -14.04 2.20 -2.93
C LEU A 81 -13.82 2.67 -4.38
N GLY A 82 -14.42 2.02 -5.37
CA GLY A 82 -14.18 2.30 -6.79
C GLY A 82 -12.77 1.94 -7.25
N VAL A 83 -12.14 0.95 -6.62
CA VAL A 83 -10.82 0.43 -6.96
C VAL A 83 -10.97 -0.70 -7.97
N GLN A 84 -10.35 -0.57 -9.15
CA GLN A 84 -10.32 -1.65 -10.14
C GLN A 84 -9.47 -2.80 -9.64
N TYR A 85 -9.87 -4.04 -9.91
CA TYR A 85 -9.12 -5.22 -9.49
C TYR A 85 -9.17 -6.37 -10.49
N LYS A 86 -8.22 -7.29 -10.35
CA LYS A 86 -8.18 -8.58 -11.06
C LYS A 86 -8.48 -9.71 -10.09
N HIS A 87 -9.42 -10.58 -10.48
CA HIS A 87 -9.79 -11.82 -9.81
C HIS A 87 -10.40 -12.80 -10.83
N PRO A 88 -10.21 -14.13 -10.69
CA PRO A 88 -9.39 -14.80 -9.69
C PRO A 88 -7.89 -14.79 -10.04
N VAL A 89 -7.05 -14.80 -9.01
CA VAL A 89 -5.61 -15.07 -9.10
C VAL A 89 -5.26 -16.11 -8.05
N ALA A 90 -4.60 -17.21 -8.42
CA ALA A 90 -4.31 -18.31 -7.49
C ALA A 90 -5.55 -18.78 -6.70
N VAL A 91 -6.64 -19.09 -7.42
CA VAL A 91 -7.97 -19.48 -6.90
C VAL A 91 -8.75 -18.33 -6.27
N THR A 92 -8.31 -17.82 -5.12
CA THR A 92 -9.06 -16.85 -4.30
C THR A 92 -8.44 -15.45 -4.29
N GLY A 93 -7.19 -15.30 -4.70
CA GLY A 93 -6.45 -14.04 -4.66
C GLY A 93 -7.07 -12.91 -5.50
N VAL A 94 -6.79 -11.68 -5.06
CA VAL A 94 -7.28 -10.42 -5.61
C VAL A 94 -6.10 -9.45 -5.76
N ILE A 95 -6.02 -8.74 -6.89
CA ILE A 95 -5.03 -7.68 -7.12
C ILE A 95 -5.77 -6.39 -7.40
N GLY A 96 -5.67 -5.40 -6.50
CA GLY A 96 -6.23 -4.05 -6.69
C GLY A 96 -5.24 -3.09 -7.33
N TYR A 97 -5.77 -2.04 -7.98
CA TYR A 97 -4.99 -1.07 -8.74
C TYR A 97 -5.40 0.37 -8.40
N ILE A 98 -4.45 1.21 -7.99
CA ILE A 98 -4.69 2.62 -7.62
C ILE A 98 -3.55 3.47 -8.18
N GLY A 99 -3.88 4.51 -8.94
CA GLY A 99 -2.89 5.45 -9.49
C GLY A 99 -3.01 5.66 -10.99
N THR A 100 -1.89 5.98 -11.63
CA THR A 100 -1.88 6.50 -13.02
C THR A 100 -2.01 5.43 -14.11
N GLY A 101 -1.75 4.16 -13.79
CA GLY A 101 -1.62 3.08 -14.76
C GLY A 101 -0.25 3.03 -15.44
N LEU A 102 0.69 3.88 -15.03
CA LEU A 102 2.02 4.02 -15.61
C LEU A 102 3.12 3.77 -14.57
N PRO A 103 4.33 3.34 -14.99
CA PRO A 103 5.47 3.17 -14.09
C PRO A 103 5.83 4.46 -13.33
N PRO A 104 6.43 4.35 -12.12
CA PRO A 104 6.81 3.13 -11.43
C PRO A 104 5.63 2.39 -10.79
N PHE A 105 5.78 1.07 -10.64
CA PHE A 105 4.82 0.19 -9.97
C PHE A 105 5.31 -0.17 -8.56
N VAL A 106 4.45 -0.02 -7.54
CA VAL A 106 4.74 -0.43 -6.16
C VAL A 106 3.64 -1.35 -5.64
N ALA A 107 4.02 -2.52 -5.12
CA ALA A 107 3.07 -3.47 -4.56
C ALA A 107 3.03 -3.41 -3.03
N LEU A 108 1.82 -3.31 -2.48
CA LEU A 108 1.52 -3.59 -1.08
C LEU A 108 0.81 -4.95 -1.00
N ARG A 109 1.11 -5.76 0.02
CA ARG A 109 0.69 -7.17 0.08
C ARG A 109 0.16 -7.53 1.46
N ALA A 110 -0.94 -8.29 1.45
CA ALA A 110 -1.51 -8.93 2.63
C ALA A 110 -1.90 -10.38 2.29
N ASP A 111 -1.61 -11.28 3.23
CA ASP A 111 -2.04 -12.67 3.29
C ASP A 111 -3.46 -12.69 3.87
N MET A 112 -4.28 -13.68 3.51
CA MET A 112 -5.70 -13.74 3.92
C MET A 112 -6.13 -15.09 4.50
N ASP A 113 -5.29 -16.12 4.46
CA ASP A 113 -5.62 -17.45 4.96
C ASP A 113 -5.52 -17.55 6.48
N ALA A 114 -6.30 -18.47 7.04
CA ALA A 114 -6.27 -18.85 8.45
C ALA A 114 -5.56 -20.20 8.63
N LEU A 115 -5.46 -20.63 9.89
CA LEU A 115 -4.86 -21.92 10.25
C LEU A 115 -5.91 -22.93 10.73
N LEU A 116 -5.62 -24.22 10.53
CA LEU A 116 -6.37 -25.34 11.12
C LEU A 116 -6.03 -25.48 12.61
N MET A 117 -6.55 -24.57 13.41
CA MET A 117 -6.33 -24.49 14.85
C MET A 117 -7.60 -24.02 15.56
N GLN A 118 -7.92 -24.63 16.71
CA GLN A 118 -9.02 -24.19 17.54
C GLN A 118 -8.67 -22.90 18.28
N GLU A 119 -9.49 -21.87 18.13
CA GLU A 119 -9.38 -20.66 18.95
C GLU A 119 -9.81 -20.93 20.40
N LEU A 120 -8.94 -20.57 21.34
CA LEU A 120 -9.14 -20.71 22.79
C LEU A 120 -9.44 -19.38 23.48
N VAL A 121 -9.32 -18.26 22.77
CA VAL A 121 -9.64 -16.94 23.31
C VAL A 121 -11.16 -16.82 23.41
N GLU A 122 -11.67 -16.49 24.59
CA GLU A 122 -13.10 -16.24 24.80
C GLU A 122 -13.38 -14.74 24.74
N TRP A 123 -14.03 -14.30 23.66
CA TRP A 123 -14.37 -12.90 23.40
C TRP A 123 -15.48 -12.81 22.34
N GLU A 124 -16.03 -11.61 22.13
CA GLU A 124 -17.22 -11.39 21.29
C GLU A 124 -17.04 -11.81 19.82
N HIS A 125 -15.86 -11.59 19.25
CA HIS A 125 -15.58 -11.85 17.83
C HIS A 125 -14.70 -13.08 17.60
N LYS A 126 -14.76 -14.04 18.52
CA LYS A 126 -14.13 -15.35 18.36
C LYS A 126 -14.56 -16.02 17.05
N SER A 127 -13.67 -16.78 16.43
CA SER A 127 -13.97 -17.69 15.32
C SER A 127 -15.24 -18.49 15.60
N LYS A 128 -16.17 -18.40 14.65
CA LYS A 128 -17.43 -19.16 14.61
C LYS A 128 -17.26 -20.50 13.89
N VAL A 129 -16.07 -20.77 13.34
CA VAL A 129 -15.75 -21.99 12.59
C VAL A 129 -14.88 -22.91 13.46
N PRO A 130 -15.42 -24.03 13.98
CA PRO A 130 -14.66 -24.93 14.84
C PRO A 130 -13.38 -25.44 14.17
N GLY A 131 -12.27 -25.42 14.90
CA GLY A 131 -10.97 -25.88 14.41
C GLY A 131 -10.28 -24.97 13.39
N LYS A 132 -10.80 -23.76 13.12
CA LYS A 132 -10.13 -22.75 12.28
C LYS A 132 -9.96 -21.43 13.05
N MET A 133 -8.82 -20.76 12.88
CA MET A 133 -8.51 -19.48 13.56
C MET A 133 -7.50 -18.65 12.76
N HIS A 134 -7.68 -17.33 12.71
CA HIS A 134 -6.62 -16.39 12.32
C HIS A 134 -5.61 -16.18 13.45
N ALA A 135 -4.72 -17.16 13.65
CA ALA A 135 -3.70 -17.11 14.70
C ALA A 135 -2.41 -16.36 14.28
N CYS A 136 -2.29 -15.95 13.01
CA CYS A 136 -1.14 -15.21 12.47
C CYS A 136 -1.46 -13.75 12.11
N GLY A 137 -2.68 -13.27 12.42
CA GLY A 137 -3.07 -11.88 12.16
C GLY A 137 -3.37 -11.54 10.70
N HIS A 138 -3.58 -12.54 9.82
CA HIS A 138 -3.87 -12.30 8.40
C HIS A 138 -5.18 -11.52 8.18
N ASP A 139 -6.16 -11.69 9.06
CA ASP A 139 -7.35 -10.84 9.17
C ASP A 139 -7.01 -9.35 9.37
N ALA A 140 -6.02 -9.05 10.22
CA ALA A 140 -5.55 -7.69 10.42
C ALA A 140 -4.73 -7.18 9.23
N HIS A 141 -3.91 -8.03 8.58
CA HIS A 141 -3.19 -7.65 7.37
C HIS A 141 -4.14 -7.20 6.25
N VAL A 142 -5.21 -7.96 6.02
CA VAL A 142 -6.25 -7.60 5.03
C VAL A 142 -6.92 -6.29 5.40
N ALA A 143 -7.35 -6.12 6.65
CA ALA A 143 -7.99 -4.89 7.10
C ALA A 143 -7.09 -3.65 6.94
N MET A 144 -5.81 -3.76 7.33
CA MET A 144 -4.83 -2.67 7.15
C MET A 144 -4.61 -2.35 5.67
N LEU A 145 -4.52 -3.36 4.81
CA LEU A 145 -4.31 -3.13 3.37
C LEU A 145 -5.52 -2.50 2.70
N LEU A 146 -6.75 -2.87 3.11
CA LEU A 146 -7.98 -2.20 2.68
C LEU A 146 -8.03 -0.75 3.18
N GLY A 147 -7.58 -0.48 4.41
CA GLY A 147 -7.36 0.87 4.94
C GLY A 147 -6.40 1.70 4.08
N ALA A 148 -5.24 1.13 3.75
CA ALA A 148 -4.29 1.77 2.86
C ALA A 148 -4.90 2.03 1.48
N ALA A 149 -5.62 1.07 0.91
CA ALA A 149 -6.29 1.22 -0.38
C ALA A 149 -7.31 2.37 -0.36
N LYS A 150 -8.14 2.46 0.68
CA LYS A 150 -9.11 3.55 0.86
C LYS A 150 -8.42 4.91 0.86
N ILE A 151 -7.41 5.08 1.70
CA ILE A 151 -6.70 6.36 1.84
C ILE A 151 -5.95 6.72 0.55
N LEU A 152 -5.26 5.75 -0.08
CA LEU A 152 -4.57 5.96 -1.35
C LEU A 152 -5.55 6.33 -2.46
N LYS A 153 -6.74 5.72 -2.49
CA LYS A 153 -7.76 6.01 -3.49
C LYS A 153 -8.31 7.42 -3.37
N GLU A 154 -8.56 7.89 -2.15
CA GLU A 154 -8.97 9.29 -1.88
C GLU A 154 -7.91 10.30 -2.32
N HIS A 155 -6.64 9.90 -2.31
CA HIS A 155 -5.47 10.72 -2.65
C HIS A 155 -4.86 10.36 -4.01
N GLU A 156 -5.58 9.61 -4.86
CA GLU A 156 -5.04 9.00 -6.08
C GLU A 156 -4.39 10.01 -7.04
N LYS A 157 -4.92 11.25 -7.08
CA LYS A 157 -4.40 12.35 -7.92
C LYS A 157 -3.00 12.82 -7.52
N GLN A 158 -2.53 12.49 -6.33
CA GLN A 158 -1.23 12.86 -5.80
C GLN A 158 -0.18 11.76 -6.03
N LEU A 159 -0.58 10.61 -6.57
CA LEU A 159 0.29 9.48 -6.84
C LEU A 159 1.00 9.66 -8.20
N TYR A 160 2.33 9.63 -8.17
CA TYR A 160 3.17 9.69 -9.38
C TYR A 160 3.60 8.29 -9.86
N GLY A 161 2.73 7.30 -9.72
CA GLY A 161 2.98 5.89 -10.04
C GLY A 161 1.68 5.07 -10.01
N PHE A 162 1.79 3.74 -9.95
CA PHE A 162 0.67 2.80 -9.94
C PHE A 162 0.90 1.61 -9.00
#